data_AF-A0A502LMF3-F1
#
_entry.id   AF-A0A502LMF3-F1
#
_cell.length_a   1.000
_cell.length_b   1.000
_cell.length_c   1.000
_cell.angle_alpha   90.00
_cell.angle_beta   90.00
_cell.angle_gamma   90.00
#
_symmetry.space_group_name_H-M   'P 1'
#
loop_
_entity.id
_entity.type
_entity.pdbx_description
1 polymer ?
#
loop_
_entity_poly.entity_id
_entity_poly.type
_entity_poly.pdbx_seq_one_letter_code
_entity_poly.pdbx_strand_id
1 'polypeptide(L)'
;MNQINIEIAYALPERYYLKSFQVDEGITVQTAITQSGILIQFPEIDLSTNKIGIFSRPIKLTDVLKEGDRIEIYRPLLADPKEIRRKRAAEQAAAKDKEKGA
;
A
#
# COMPACT_ATOMS: atom_id res chain seq x y z
N MET A 1 10.25 29.22 3.02
CA MET A 1 9.98 27.82 3.39
C MET A 1 11.05 26.99 2.73
N ASN A 2 11.77 26.16 3.48
CA ASN A 2 12.70 25.23 2.89
C ASN A 2 11.92 24.10 2.23
N GLN A 3 12.40 23.67 1.09
CA GLN A 3 11.82 22.61 0.29
C GLN A 3 12.84 21.48 0.22
N ILE A 4 12.36 20.25 0.36
CA ILE A 4 13.16 19.04 0.23
C ILE A 4 12.70 18.21 -0.97
N ASN A 5 13.65 17.55 -1.63
CA ASN A 5 13.38 16.61 -2.69
C ASN A 5 13.22 15.22 -2.10
N ILE A 6 12.11 14.58 -2.40
CA ILE A 6 11.81 13.21 -2.01
C ILE A 6 11.47 12.39 -3.25
N GLU A 7 11.53 11.07 -3.12
CA GLU A 7 11.08 10.16 -4.16
C GLU A 7 9.99 9.24 -3.61
N ILE A 8 8.97 8.96 -4.42
CA ILE A 8 7.95 7.96 -4.08
C ILE A 8 8.04 6.83 -5.09
N ALA A 9 8.31 5.65 -4.58
CA ALA A 9 8.40 4.40 -5.31
C ALA A 9 7.23 3.48 -4.96
N TYR A 10 6.55 2.96 -5.97
CA TYR A 10 5.51 1.93 -5.82
C TYR A 10 5.77 0.79 -6.81
N ALA A 11 6.04 -0.39 -6.26
CA ALA A 11 6.41 -1.58 -7.02
C ALA A 11 5.17 -2.43 -7.35
N LEU A 12 4.69 -2.32 -8.59
CA LEU A 12 3.63 -3.19 -9.13
C LEU A 12 4.25 -4.38 -9.88
N PRO A 13 3.51 -5.50 -10.02
CA PRO A 13 4.02 -6.67 -10.71
C PRO A 13 4.36 -6.43 -12.19
N GLU A 14 3.64 -5.52 -12.85
CA GLU A 14 3.82 -5.23 -14.29
C GLU A 14 4.53 -3.90 -14.56
N ARG A 15 4.66 -3.02 -13.56
CA ARG A 15 5.22 -1.68 -13.75
C ARG A 15 5.88 -1.16 -12.48
N TYR A 16 6.86 -0.30 -12.66
CA TYR A 16 7.51 0.42 -11.57
C TYR A 16 7.10 1.89 -11.62
N TYR A 17 6.52 2.39 -10.54
CA TYR A 17 6.26 3.82 -10.38
C TYR A 17 7.38 4.40 -9.53
N LEU A 18 8.09 5.39 -10.07
CA LEU A 18 9.07 6.20 -9.34
C LEU A 18 8.93 7.63 -9.79
N LYS A 19 8.67 8.53 -8.85
CA LYS A 19 8.55 9.95 -9.16
C LYS A 19 9.12 10.78 -8.02
N SER A 20 9.88 11.80 -8.41
CA SER A 20 10.44 12.79 -7.49
C SER A 20 9.44 13.91 -7.24
N PHE A 21 9.35 14.36 -6.00
CA PHE A 21 8.48 15.44 -5.56
C PHE A 21 9.26 16.42 -4.71
N GLN A 22 8.90 17.70 -4.84
CA GLN A 22 9.41 18.76 -3.99
C GLN A 22 8.33 19.06 -2.95
N VAL A 23 8.68 18.97 -1.67
CA VAL A 23 7.76 19.13 -0.54
C VAL A 23 8.37 20.03 0.51
N ASP A 24 7.55 20.61 1.38
CA ASP A 24 8.06 21.43 2.48
C ASP A 24 8.90 20.60 3.46
N GLU A 25 10.02 21.18 3.90
CA GLU A 25 10.83 20.59 4.97
C GLU A 25 9.98 20.45 6.25
N GLY A 26 10.08 19.29 6.91
CA GLY A 26 9.27 19.00 8.10
C GLY A 26 7.95 18.28 7.80
N ILE A 27 7.64 18.02 6.53
CA ILE A 27 6.45 17.25 6.15
C ILE A 27 6.53 15.79 6.62
N THR A 28 5.39 15.22 6.98
CA THR A 28 5.30 13.80 7.31
C THR A 28 5.14 12.94 6.07
N VAL A 29 5.54 11.68 6.19
CA VAL A 29 5.37 10.65 5.14
C VAL A 29 3.92 10.59 4.66
N GLN A 30 2.95 10.57 5.57
CA GLN A 30 1.53 10.52 5.20
C GLN A 30 1.11 11.71 4.35
N THR A 31 1.55 12.91 4.73
CA THR A 31 1.17 14.14 4.05
C THR A 31 1.81 14.20 2.66
N ALA A 32 3.08 13.81 2.54
CA ALA A 32 3.78 13.72 1.27
C ALA A 32 3.12 12.72 0.30
N ILE A 33 2.76 11.52 0.78
CA ILE A 33 2.03 10.53 -0.03
C ILE A 33 0.67 11.09 -0.49
N THR A 34 -0.06 11.75 0.41
CA THR A 34 -1.37 12.34 0.09
C THR A 34 -1.24 13.47 -0.94
N GLN A 35 -0.25 14.36 -0.78
CA GLN A 35 0.01 15.46 -1.72
C GLN A 35 0.52 14.98 -3.09
N SER A 36 1.21 13.83 -3.13
CA SER A 36 1.73 13.27 -4.38
C SER A 36 0.62 12.85 -5.37
N GLY A 37 -0.62 12.68 -4.88
CA GLY A 37 -1.74 12.19 -5.67
C GLY A 37 -1.67 10.70 -6.01
N ILE A 38 -0.67 9.96 -5.50
CA ILE A 38 -0.50 8.54 -5.79
C ILE A 38 -1.70 7.70 -5.34
N LEU A 39 -2.38 8.09 -4.25
CA LEU A 39 -3.59 7.43 -3.75
C LEU A 39 -4.78 7.58 -4.71
N ILE A 40 -4.81 8.67 -5.48
CA ILE A 40 -5.83 8.91 -6.51
C ILE A 40 -5.49 8.10 -7.76
N GLN A 41 -4.21 8.02 -8.11
CA GLN A 41 -3.72 7.28 -9.28
C GLN A 41 -3.80 5.76 -9.08
N PHE A 42 -3.64 5.28 -7.85
CA PHE A 42 -3.65 3.87 -7.45
C PHE A 42 -4.57 3.68 -6.24
N PRO A 43 -5.89 3.56 -6.46
CA PRO A 43 -6.88 3.40 -5.38
C PRO A 43 -6.72 2.08 -4.61
N GLU A 44 -5.91 1.13 -5.12
CA GLU A 44 -5.53 -0.09 -4.41
C GLU A 44 -4.54 0.13 -3.26
N ILE A 45 -3.92 1.32 -3.17
CA ILE A 45 -3.02 1.66 -2.07
C ILE A 45 -3.85 2.06 -0.85
N ASP A 46 -3.70 1.31 0.23
CA ASP A 46 -4.28 1.61 1.53
C ASP A 46 -3.15 1.75 2.56
N LEU A 47 -2.88 2.99 3.00
CA LEU A 47 -1.81 3.29 3.95
C LEU A 47 -1.98 2.63 5.33
N SER A 48 -3.17 2.11 5.64
CA SER A 48 -3.40 1.37 6.89
C SER A 48 -2.95 -0.10 6.81
N THR A 49 -2.88 -0.67 5.60
CA THR A 49 -2.51 -2.08 5.37
C THR A 49 -1.20 -2.25 4.62
N ASN A 50 -0.87 -1.32 3.72
CA ASN A 50 0.40 -1.27 3.01
C ASN A 50 1.55 -0.98 3.98
N LYS A 51 2.61 -1.78 3.88
CA LYS A 51 3.87 -1.46 4.54
C LYS A 51 4.56 -0.34 3.77
N ILE A 52 5.10 0.62 4.50
CA ILE A 52 5.84 1.74 3.94
C ILE A 52 7.24 1.70 4.53
N GLY A 53 8.23 1.91 3.67
CA GLY A 53 9.62 2.02 4.09
C GLY A 53 10.33 3.20 3.47
N ILE A 54 11.49 3.54 4.04
CA ILE A 54 12.46 4.45 3.44
C ILE A 54 13.80 3.72 3.40
N PHE A 55 14.41 3.59 2.21
CA PHE A 55 15.66 2.83 2.00
C PHE A 55 15.64 1.44 2.67
N SER A 56 14.62 0.63 2.35
CA SER A 56 14.41 -0.71 2.95
C SER A 56 14.21 -0.75 4.47
N ARG A 57 13.97 0.40 5.13
CA ARG A 57 13.65 0.45 6.57
C ARG A 57 12.17 0.75 6.78
N PRO A 58 11.43 -0.03 7.58
CA PRO A 58 10.04 0.29 7.91
C PRO A 58 9.97 1.59 8.70
N ILE A 59 9.03 2.44 8.34
CA ILE A 59 8.82 3.77 8.94
C ILE A 59 7.36 3.97 9.35
N LYS A 60 7.12 4.96 10.20
CA LYS A 60 5.76 5.39 10.55
C LYS A 60 5.29 6.48 9.60
N LEU A 61 3.98 6.51 9.38
CA LEU A 61 3.31 7.57 8.61
C LEU A 61 3.51 8.97 9.20
N THR A 62 3.76 9.05 10.50
CA THR A 62 4.02 10.29 11.25
C THR A 62 5.48 10.74 11.20
N ASP A 63 6.39 9.92 10.66
CA ASP A 63 7.79 10.29 10.60
C ASP A 63 7.99 11.44 9.60
N VAL A 64 8.92 12.34 9.94
CA VAL A 64 9.27 13.52 9.15
C VAL A 64 10.29 13.15 8.09
N LEU A 65 10.03 13.59 6.86
CA LEU A 65 10.92 13.37 5.72
C LEU A 65 12.13 14.29 5.72
N LYS A 66 13.20 13.82 5.12
CA LYS A 66 14.46 14.54 4.90
C LYS A 66 14.80 14.59 3.41
N GLU A 67 15.70 15.51 3.08
CA GLU A 67 16.25 15.63 1.72
C GLU A 67 16.81 14.29 1.22
N GLY A 68 16.36 13.88 0.04
CA GLY A 68 16.78 12.64 -0.62
C GLY A 68 16.08 11.38 -0.11
N ASP A 69 15.11 11.48 0.79
CA ASP A 69 14.36 10.31 1.24
C ASP A 69 13.54 9.70 0.10
N ARG A 70 13.67 8.37 -0.05
CA ARG A 70 12.85 7.58 -0.97
C ARG A 70 11.83 6.77 -0.18
N ILE A 71 10.57 7.16 -0.30
CA ILE A 71 9.42 6.42 0.23
C ILE A 71 9.13 5.24 -0.70
N GLU A 72 9.14 4.04 -0.14
CA GLU A 72 8.80 2.79 -0.81
C GLU A 72 7.46 2.29 -0.27
N ILE A 73 6.45 2.21 -1.14
CA ILE A 73 5.14 1.65 -0.80
C ILE A 73 5.12 0.18 -1.24
N TYR A 74 5.04 -0.74 -0.27
CA TYR A 74 4.96 -2.17 -0.54
C TYR A 74 3.51 -2.61 -0.71
N ARG A 75 3.29 -3.64 -1.54
CA ARG A 75 1.96 -4.24 -1.72
C ARG A 75 1.53 -5.02 -0.46
N PRO A 76 0.24 -5.00 -0.09
CA PRO A 76 -0.26 -5.90 0.92
C PRO A 76 -0.17 -7.33 0.40
N LEU A 77 0.07 -8.29 1.29
CA LEU A 77 0.03 -9.70 0.95
C LEU A 77 -1.43 -10.06 0.63
N LEU A 78 -1.68 -10.66 -0.53
CA LEU A 78 -3.00 -10.93 -1.11
C LEU A 78 -3.88 -11.93 -0.31
N ALA A 79 -3.51 -12.27 0.92
CA ALA A 79 -4.24 -13.21 1.75
C ALA A 79 -5.09 -12.45 2.75
N ASP A 80 -6.28 -12.02 2.32
CA ASP A 80 -7.32 -11.56 3.24
C ASP A 80 -7.94 -12.80 3.93
N PRO A 81 -7.64 -13.07 5.22
CA PRO A 81 -8.02 -14.33 5.86
C PRO A 81 -9.54 -14.49 6.01
N LYS A 82 -10.29 -13.37 5.93
CA LYS A 82 -11.74 -13.33 6.10
C LYS A 82 -12.48 -13.78 4.85
N GLU A 83 -12.01 -13.41 3.65
CA GLU A 83 -12.66 -13.82 2.41
C GLU A 83 -12.41 -15.29 2.07
N ILE A 84 -11.20 -15.81 2.31
CA ILE A 84 -10.88 -17.23 2.11
C ILE A 84 -11.76 -18.11 3.02
N ARG A 85 -11.98 -17.69 4.27
CA ARG A 85 -12.83 -18.43 5.21
C ARG A 85 -14.30 -18.41 4.79
N ARG A 86 -14.81 -17.30 4.23
CA ARG A 86 -16.19 -17.22 3.73
C ARG A 86 -16.39 -18.09 2.48
N LYS A 87 -15.43 -18.11 1.54
CA LYS A 87 -15.51 -18.97 0.33
C LYS A 87 -15.46 -20.46 0.66
N ARG A 88 -14.58 -20.90 1.57
CA ARG A 88 -14.50 -22.32 1.98
C ARG A 88 -15.76 -22.82 2.69
N ALA A 89 -16.40 -21.98 3.51
CA ALA A 89 -17.65 -22.35 4.17
C ALA A 89 -18.80 -22.52 3.15
N ALA A 90 -18.84 -21.68 2.11
CA ALA A 90 -19.83 -21.77 1.05
C ALA A 90 -19.63 -23.02 0.16
N GLU A 91 -18.38 -23.37 -0.18
CA GLU A 91 -18.07 -24.57 -0.97
C GLU A 91 -18.40 -25.87 -0.24
N GLN A 92 -18.15 -25.95 1.08
CA GLN A 92 -18.51 -27.12 1.88
C GLN A 92 -20.03 -27.30 2.05
N ALA A 93 -20.80 -26.20 2.05
CA ALA A 93 -22.26 -26.28 2.05
C ALA A 93 -22.79 -26.77 0.69
N ALA A 94 -22.25 -26.25 -0.42
CA ALA A 94 -22.67 -26.65 -1.77
C ALA A 94 -22.33 -28.12 -2.12
N ALA A 95 -21.26 -28.68 -1.55
CA ALA A 95 -20.90 -30.09 -1.73
C ALA A 95 -21.88 -31.04 -1.01
N LYS A 96 -22.44 -30.65 0.13
CA LYS A 96 -23.42 -31.48 0.88
C LYS A 96 -24.81 -31.52 0.24
N ASP A 97 -25.20 -30.49 -0.49
CA ASP A 97 -26.49 -30.44 -1.20
C ASP A 97 -26.51 -31.34 -2.45
N LYS A 98 -25.37 -31.51 -3.14
CA LYS A 98 -25.28 -32.35 -4.34
C LYS A 98 -25.30 -33.86 -4.07
N GLU A 99 -24.97 -34.31 -2.87
CA GLU A 99 -24.94 -35.74 -2.51
C GLU A 99 -26.30 -36.27 -2.01
N LYS A 100 -27.27 -35.40 -1.75
CA LYS A 100 -28.64 -35.78 -1.30
C LYS A 100 -29.71 -35.73 -2.40
N GLY A 101 -29.33 -35.33 -3.61
CA GLY A 101 -30.23 -35.17 -4.75
C GLY A 101 -29.98 -36.13 -5.92
N ALA A 102 -29.15 -37.16 -5.74
CA ALA A 102 -28.87 -38.21 -6.73
C ALA A 102 -29.40 -39.56 -6.25
#